data_AF-A0A961QIX5-F1
#
_entry.id   AF-A0A961QIX5-F1
#
_cell.length_a   1.000
_cell.length_b   1.000
_cell.length_c   1.000
_cell.angle_alpha   90.00
_cell.angle_beta   90.00
_cell.angle_gamma   90.00
#
_symmetry.space_group_name_H-M   'P 1'
#
loop_
_entity.id
_entity.type
_entity.pdbx_description
1 polymer ?
#
loop_
_entity_poly.entity_id
_entity_poly.type
_entity_poly.pdbx_seq_one_letter_code
_entity_poly.pdbx_strand_id
1 'polypeptide(L)' 'GLPWRITVGPRGLEKGVVELTSRRTGESEEMSPEAAVARLVQIYAAHR' A
#
# COMPACT_ATOMS: atom_id res chain seq x y z
N GLY A 1 4.97 -11.90 10.06
CA GLY A 1 3.75 -11.52 9.32
C GLY A 1 4.06 -10.34 8.42
N LEU A 2 3.39 -10.21 7.28
CA LEU A 2 3.64 -9.09 6.36
C LEU A 2 3.35 -7.74 7.05
N PRO A 3 4.31 -6.81 7.11
CA PRO A 3 4.17 -5.54 7.84
C PRO A 3 3.20 -4.56 7.16
N TRP A 4 2.93 -4.75 5.87
CA TRP A 4 2.01 -3.94 5.08
C TRP A 4 0.80 -4.75 4.61
N ARG A 5 -0.35 -4.09 4.49
CA ARG A 5 -1.58 -4.63 3.90
C ARG A 5 -2.02 -3.72 2.76
N ILE A 6 -2.34 -4.29 1.60
CA ILE A 6 -3.01 -3.56 0.52
C ILE A 6 -4.46 -4.03 0.49
N THR A 7 -5.39 -3.09 0.58
CA THR A 7 -6.82 -3.32 0.40
C THR A 7 -7.22 -2.85 -0.99
N VAL A 8 -7.68 -3.79 -1.82
CA VAL A 8 -8.23 -3.50 -3.13
C VAL A 8 -9.73 -3.77 -3.06
N GLY A 9 -10.54 -2.72 -3.20
CA GLY A 9 -11.99 -2.81 -3.19
C GLY A 9 -12.60 -2.21 -4.46
N PRO A 10 -13.84 -2.60 -4.81
CA PRO A 10 -14.53 -2.08 -6.00
C PRO A 10 -14.63 -0.55 -6.00
N ARG A 11 -14.81 0.07 -4.83
CA ARG A 11 -14.83 1.54 -4.65
C ARG A 11 -13.49 2.23 -4.97
N GLY A 12 -12.38 1.58 -4.64
CA GLY A 12 -11.04 2.09 -4.93
C GLY A 12 -10.72 1.92 -6.41
N LEU A 13 -11.05 0.76 -6.99
CA LEU A 13 -10.84 0.48 -8.41
C LEU A 13 -11.62 1.42 -9.32
N GLU A 14 -12.85 1.79 -8.96
CA GLU A 14 -13.63 2.79 -9.70
C GLU A 14 -12.93 4.17 -9.77
N LYS A 15 -12.18 4.52 -8.71
CA LYS A 15 -11.38 5.75 -8.63
C LYS A 15 -9.92 5.57 -9.04
N GLY A 16 -9.50 4.34 -9.39
CA GLY A 16 -8.10 4.01 -9.70
C GLY A 16 -7.15 4.06 -8.49
N VAL A 17 -7.64 3.85 -7.26
CA VAL A 17 -6.86 3.89 -6.02
C VAL A 17 -6.95 2.60 -5.22
N VAL A 18 -5.92 2.34 -4.42
CA VAL A 18 -5.81 1.25 -3.45
C VAL A 18 -5.42 1.82 -2.09
N GLU A 19 -5.83 1.17 -1.01
CA GLU A 19 -5.47 1.57 0.34
C GLU A 19 -4.26 0.75 0.80
N LEU A 20 -3.18 1.42 1.16
CA LEU A 20 -1.99 0.82 1.74
C LEU A 20 -1.96 1.10 3.25
N THR A 21 -2.09 0.06 4.07
CA THR A 21 -2.08 0.15 5.54
C THR A 21 -0.79 -0.43 6.12
N SER A 22 -0.12 0.37 6.94
CA SER A 22 1.00 -0.05 7.79
C SER A 22 0.46 -0.74 9.04
N ARG A 23 0.75 -2.03 9.23
CA ARG A 23 0.34 -2.74 10.46
C ARG A 23 1.14 -2.32 11.68
N ARG A 24 2.32 -1.73 11.49
CA ARG A 24 3.19 -1.29 12.58
C ARG A 24 2.69 0.01 13.21
N THR A 25 2.24 0.95 12.38
CA THR A 25 1.82 2.29 12.82
C THR A 25 0.31 2.48 12.81
N GLY A 26 -0.44 1.64 12.09
CA GLY A 26 -1.88 1.79 11.91
C GLY A 26 -2.26 2.84 10.87
N GLU A 27 -1.28 3.42 10.16
CA GLU A 27 -1.51 4.43 9.13
C GLU A 27 -2.03 3.79 7.85
N SER A 28 -3.10 4.36 7.29
CA SER A 28 -3.68 4.01 5.99
C SER A 28 -3.54 5.18 5.03
N GLU A 29 -2.96 4.93 3.86
CA GLU A 29 -2.82 5.90 2.78
C GLU A 29 -3.53 5.38 1.51
N GLU A 30 -4.36 6.20 0.87
CA GLU A 30 -4.95 5.91 -0.43
C GLU A 30 -4.00 6.40 -1.54
N MET A 31 -3.60 5.51 -2.44
CA MET A 31 -2.70 5.83 -3.55
C MET A 31 -3.00 4.96 -4.78
N SER A 32 -2.41 5.25 -5.93
CA SER A 32 -2.60 4.38 -7.10
C SER A 32 -1.95 3.00 -6.88
N PRO A 33 -2.41 1.95 -7.58
CA PRO A 33 -1.80 0.62 -7.52
C PRO A 33 -0.28 0.65 -7.77
N GLU A 34 0.15 1.44 -8.76
CA GLU A 34 1.55 1.58 -9.15
C GLU A 34 2.37 2.26 -8.04
N ALA A 35 1.80 3.32 -7.44
CA ALA A 35 2.43 4.02 -6.32
C ALA A 35 2.58 3.11 -5.09
N ALA A 36 1.59 2.28 -4.79
CA ALA A 36 1.64 1.33 -3.69
C ALA A 36 2.77 0.30 -3.88
N VAL A 37 2.91 -0.23 -5.09
CA VAL A 37 4.02 -1.15 -5.43
C VAL A 37 5.36 -0.44 -5.30
N ALA A 38 5.50 0.77 -5.87
CA ALA A 38 6.73 1.54 -5.79
C ALA A 38 7.15 1.84 -4.35
N ARG A 39 6.20 2.19 -3.46
CA ARG A 39 6.47 2.41 -2.03
C ARG A 39 6.95 1.16 -1.35
N LEU A 40 6.30 0.02 -1.58
CA LEU A 40 6.74 -1.26 -0.99
C LEU A 40 8.15 -1.62 -1.46
N VAL A 41 8.44 -1.47 -2.75
CA VAL A 41 9.79 -1.71 -3.28
C VAL A 41 10.81 -0.82 -2.60
N GLN A 42 10.55 0.48 -2.42
CA GLN A 42 11.44 1.40 -1.70
C GLN A 42 11.68 0.98 -0.25
N ILE A 43 10.61 0.63 0.47
CA ILE A 43 10.69 0.22 1.88
C ILE A 43 11.58 -1.02 2.04
N TYR A 44 11.39 -2.03 1.19
CA TYR A 44 12.17 -3.26 1.28
C TYR A 44 13.56 -3.16 0.63
N ALA A 45 13.75 -2.29 -0.36
CA ALA A 45 15.08 -2.05 -0.93
C ALA A 45 16.04 -1.44 0.09
N ALA A 46 15.55 -0.59 1.00
CA ALA A 46 16.35 -0.01 2.09
C ALA A 46 16.72 -1.03 3.18
N HIS A 47 16.11 -2.21 3.20
CA HIS A 47 16.36 -3.28 4.17
C HIS A 47 17.21 -4.43 3.59
N ARG A 48 17.82 -4.24 2.42
CA ARG A 48 18.75 -5.20 1.80
C ARG A 48 20.19 -4.93 2.25
#